data_AF-A0AAU6HZL7-F1
#
_entry.id   AF-A0AAU6HZL7-F1
#
_cell.length_a   1.000
_cell.length_b   1.000
_cell.length_c   1.000
_cell.angle_alpha   90.00
_cell.angle_beta   90.00
_cell.angle_gamma   90.00
#
_symmetry.space_group_name_H-M   'P 1'
#
loop_
_entity.id
_entity.type
_entity.pdbx_description
1 polymer ?
#
loop_
_entity_poly.entity_id
_entity_poly.type
_entity_poly.pdbx_seq_one_letter_code
_entity_poly.pdbx_strand_id
1 'polypeptide(L)'
;MPPRSPAPEPWDEAVRRATDATAAGRPCGMDEQCWDDVAMRSLVATVLYALHLRERQPVDAIGWPSVLWQLRDDVRVAELVTTVLPRAGHDLARTAAPGDPVTECWRWLTRTWDPNAPVKSAFVQPVLSHSSRDGWVPDAPEPRWGGMSRGIGNGLPDPALEVCTHWAAGVVQRQMITDRQGHHTHDRLKVTAGAFAGHRGYVRDVGWYFDDKTETVDGPAGYVVDLDDVEGAEDIDADQVERCADLSWPHRPQGTLKDGPPPGWNDPLPPAKTCEEDLRELLDRASTPEVVPEQLRRAVASAHSHHHLELDWQASPDPQRFTWRVLHHWYQLTEHYADDQRADVYEVVVTRRLHNAEPTHHLALSEDDLPGLIARCTTGA
;
A
#
# COMPACT_ATOMS: atom_id res chain seq x y z
N MET A 1 4.11 30.29 42.50
CA MET A 1 3.57 29.52 41.36
C MET A 1 4.73 29.15 40.47
N PRO A 2 5.01 27.86 40.24
CA PRO A 2 5.96 27.50 39.19
C PRO A 2 5.47 28.04 37.84
N PRO A 3 6.37 28.51 36.96
CA PRO A 3 5.98 28.94 35.62
C PRO A 3 5.31 27.76 34.90
N ARG A 4 4.13 27.99 34.32
CA ARG A 4 3.49 27.03 33.43
C ARG A 4 4.46 26.78 32.29
N SER A 5 4.83 25.52 32.06
CA SER A 5 5.55 25.12 30.85
C SER A 5 4.80 25.70 29.63
N PRO A 6 5.51 26.20 28.61
CA PRO A 6 4.85 26.64 27.39
C PRO A 6 3.99 25.49 26.84
N ALA A 7 2.83 25.84 26.29
CA ALA A 7 2.00 24.85 25.60
C ALA A 7 2.85 24.21 24.48
N PRO A 8 2.76 22.89 24.28
CA PRO A 8 3.49 22.23 23.19
C PRO A 8 3.10 22.86 21.86
N GLU A 9 4.06 22.95 20.93
CA GLU A 9 3.77 23.45 19.59
C GLU A 9 2.72 22.55 18.92
N PRO A 10 1.78 23.10 18.13
CA PRO A 10 0.69 22.28 17.57
C PRO A 10 1.19 21.12 16.71
N TRP A 11 2.32 21.27 16.00
CA TRP A 11 2.92 20.17 15.25
C TRP A 11 3.40 19.03 16.16
N ASP A 12 4.10 19.36 17.24
CA ASP A 12 4.57 18.37 18.22
C ASP A 12 3.40 17.62 18.87
N GLU A 13 2.31 18.32 19.17
CA GLU A 13 1.09 17.71 19.71
C GLU A 13 0.43 16.75 18.69
N ALA A 14 0.43 17.10 17.40
CA ALA A 14 -0.08 16.23 16.34
C ALA A 14 0.78 14.97 16.19
N VAL A 15 2.11 15.12 16.21
CA VAL A 15 3.06 14.00 16.18
C VAL A 15 2.88 13.09 17.41
N ARG A 16 2.74 13.68 18.60
CA ARG A 16 2.51 12.94 19.85
C ARG A 16 1.23 12.11 19.79
N ARG A 17 0.09 12.73 19.43
CA ARG A 17 -1.20 12.01 19.29
C ARG A 17 -1.13 10.89 18.25
N ALA A 18 -0.50 11.13 17.11
CA ALA A 18 -0.32 10.12 16.07
C ALA A 18 0.59 8.96 16.53
N THR A 19 1.62 9.27 17.31
CA THR A 19 2.53 8.27 17.90
C THR A 19 1.79 7.37 18.87
N ASP A 20 1.01 7.97 19.78
CA ASP A 20 0.21 7.23 20.75
C ASP A 20 -0.77 6.28 20.04
N ALA A 21 -1.49 6.78 19.03
CA ALA A 21 -2.42 5.97 18.24
C ALA A 21 -1.72 4.82 17.50
N THR A 22 -0.57 5.08 16.88
CA THR A 22 0.21 4.08 16.14
C THR A 22 0.77 2.99 17.08
N ALA A 23 1.20 3.38 18.28
CA ALA A 23 1.73 2.46 19.28
C ALA A 23 0.65 1.62 19.98
N ALA A 24 -0.60 2.13 20.09
CA ALA A 24 -1.64 1.59 20.96
C ALA A 24 -2.01 0.11 20.75
N GLY A 25 -1.78 -0.45 19.57
CA GLY A 25 -2.07 -1.88 19.32
C GLY A 25 -0.84 -2.71 18.93
N ARG A 26 0.34 -2.32 19.40
CA ARG A 26 1.57 -3.11 19.26
C ARG A 26 2.18 -3.40 20.62
N PRO A 27 2.45 -4.67 20.97
CA PRO A 27 3.07 -5.03 22.25
C PRO A 27 4.43 -4.34 22.51
N CYS A 28 5.18 -4.05 21.45
CA CYS A 28 6.51 -3.42 21.53
C CYS A 28 6.48 -1.91 21.28
N GLY A 29 5.29 -1.29 21.13
CA GLY A 29 5.15 0.09 20.69
C GLY A 29 5.46 0.29 19.20
N MET A 30 5.68 1.55 18.82
CA MET A 30 6.06 1.98 17.46
C MET A 30 7.57 1.84 17.27
N ASP A 31 8.00 1.30 16.12
CA ASP A 31 9.43 1.20 15.76
C ASP A 31 9.87 2.36 14.86
N GLU A 32 10.65 3.30 15.38
CA GLU A 32 11.22 4.43 14.60
C GLU A 32 12.24 3.98 13.53
N GLN A 33 12.64 2.71 13.51
CA GLN A 33 13.45 2.13 12.44
C GLN A 33 12.60 1.46 11.37
N CYS A 34 11.28 1.34 11.57
CA CYS A 34 10.33 0.78 10.62
C CYS A 34 9.67 1.91 9.80
N TRP A 35 9.88 1.87 8.50
CA TRP A 35 9.31 2.84 7.57
C TRP A 35 7.79 2.87 7.60
N ASP A 36 7.14 1.70 7.71
CA ASP A 36 5.67 1.60 7.73
C ASP A 36 5.09 2.32 8.96
N ASP A 37 5.74 2.16 10.12
CA ASP A 37 5.33 2.77 11.38
C ASP A 37 5.47 4.30 11.33
N VAL A 38 6.63 4.77 10.86
CA VAL A 38 6.90 6.19 10.67
C VAL A 38 5.93 6.80 9.65
N ALA A 39 5.62 6.09 8.56
CA ALA A 39 4.66 6.53 7.54
C ALA A 39 3.25 6.68 8.10
N MET A 40 2.74 5.66 8.80
CA MET A 40 1.41 5.72 9.43
C MET A 40 1.31 6.87 10.42
N ARG A 41 2.29 7.01 11.34
CA ARG A 41 2.34 8.13 12.29
C ARG A 41 2.35 9.47 11.56
N SER A 42 3.26 9.64 10.61
CA SER A 42 3.44 10.91 9.91
C SER A 42 2.20 11.32 9.12
N LEU A 43 1.49 10.38 8.47
CA LEU A 43 0.23 10.66 7.79
C LEU A 43 -0.85 11.16 8.76
N VAL A 44 -1.04 10.45 9.88
CA VAL A 44 -2.01 10.85 10.91
C VAL A 44 -1.66 12.22 11.50
N ALA A 45 -0.37 12.48 11.79
CA ALA A 45 0.10 13.76 12.31
C ALA A 45 -0.13 14.92 11.32
N THR A 46 0.18 14.71 10.04
CA THR A 46 -0.04 15.70 8.99
C THR A 46 -1.52 16.03 8.82
N VAL A 47 -2.42 15.03 8.84
CA VAL A 47 -3.87 15.25 8.77
C VAL A 47 -4.37 16.00 10.01
N LEU A 48 -3.98 15.58 11.22
CA LEU A 48 -4.34 16.27 12.47
C LEU A 48 -3.93 17.74 12.45
N TYR A 49 -2.70 18.03 12.03
CA TYR A 49 -2.17 19.39 11.96
C TYR A 49 -2.88 20.23 10.89
N ALA A 50 -3.14 19.67 9.71
CA ALA A 50 -3.89 20.36 8.67
C ALA A 50 -5.34 20.65 9.10
N LEU A 51 -6.01 19.73 9.79
CA LEU A 51 -7.34 19.95 10.36
C LEU A 51 -7.32 21.03 11.45
N HIS A 52 -6.31 21.03 12.33
CA HIS A 52 -6.08 22.10 13.31
C HIS A 52 -6.03 23.49 12.65
N LEU A 53 -5.25 23.62 11.57
CA LEU A 53 -5.13 24.89 10.84
C LEU A 53 -6.43 25.27 10.12
N ARG A 54 -7.12 24.30 9.51
CA ARG A 54 -8.37 24.50 8.76
C ARG A 54 -9.52 24.92 9.68
N GLU A 55 -9.69 24.23 10.80
CA GLU A 55 -10.82 24.38 11.71
C GLU A 55 -10.54 25.41 12.81
N ARG A 56 -9.28 25.83 12.95
CA ARG A 56 -8.80 26.75 13.99
C ARG A 56 -9.12 26.26 15.40
N GLN A 57 -9.05 24.96 15.59
CA GLN A 57 -9.25 24.30 16.88
C GLN A 57 -7.93 23.70 17.37
N PRO A 58 -7.66 23.67 18.69
CA PRO A 58 -6.52 22.95 19.24
C PRO A 58 -6.41 21.52 18.71
N VAL A 59 -5.18 21.02 18.52
CA VAL A 59 -4.96 19.69 17.92
C VAL A 59 -5.66 18.61 18.73
N ASP A 60 -5.68 18.68 20.06
CA ASP A 60 -6.38 17.74 20.95
C ASP A 60 -7.91 17.77 20.84
N ALA A 61 -8.48 18.87 20.33
CA ALA A 61 -9.91 19.00 20.07
C ALA A 61 -10.33 18.39 18.71
N ILE A 62 -9.39 18.12 17.80
CA ILE A 62 -9.68 17.48 16.52
C ILE A 62 -10.10 16.03 16.75
N GLY A 63 -11.34 15.71 16.38
CA GLY A 63 -11.92 14.38 16.53
C GLY A 63 -11.39 13.37 15.51
N TRP A 64 -11.17 12.13 15.97
CA TRP A 64 -10.81 11.00 15.10
C TRP A 64 -11.78 10.76 13.93
N PRO A 65 -13.12 10.98 14.07
CA PRO A 65 -14.04 10.92 12.93
C PRO A 65 -13.63 11.77 11.72
N SER A 66 -13.18 13.00 11.94
CA SER A 66 -12.74 13.90 10.86
C SER A 66 -11.42 13.44 10.27
N VAL A 67 -10.50 12.94 11.10
CA VAL A 67 -9.22 12.39 10.64
C VAL A 67 -9.45 11.16 9.75
N LEU A 68 -10.32 10.23 10.17
CA LEU A 68 -10.64 9.03 9.40
C LEU A 68 -11.30 9.36 8.06
N TRP A 69 -12.16 10.38 8.01
CA TRP A 69 -12.78 10.81 6.76
C TRP A 69 -11.73 11.27 5.74
N GLN A 70 -10.70 12.00 6.18
CA GLN A 70 -9.60 12.45 5.32
C GLN A 70 -8.72 11.29 4.85
N LEU A 71 -8.50 10.29 5.72
CA LEU A 71 -7.70 9.09 5.41
C LEU A 71 -8.46 8.03 4.60
N ARG A 72 -9.65 8.35 4.07
CA ARG A 72 -10.41 7.45 3.19
C ARG A 72 -9.61 7.08 1.94
N ASP A 73 -8.90 8.05 1.38
CA ASP A 73 -8.05 7.90 0.22
C ASP A 73 -6.92 8.95 0.25
N ASP A 74 -5.85 8.69 -0.50
CA ASP A 74 -4.67 9.54 -0.57
C ASP A 74 -4.95 10.90 -1.23
N VAL A 75 -5.96 10.97 -2.09
CA VAL A 75 -6.36 12.18 -2.82
C VAL A 75 -6.88 13.23 -1.86
N ARG A 76 -7.76 12.84 -0.93
CA ARG A 76 -8.31 13.73 0.10
C ARG A 76 -7.23 14.25 1.03
N VAL A 77 -6.31 13.39 1.46
CA VAL A 77 -5.15 13.81 2.26
C VAL A 77 -4.32 14.84 1.49
N ALA A 78 -4.02 14.58 0.21
CA ALA A 78 -3.29 15.52 -0.62
C ALA A 78 -4.03 16.86 -0.76
N GLU A 79 -5.32 16.84 -1.13
CA GLU A 79 -6.15 18.04 -1.29
C GLU A 79 -6.20 18.88 -0.01
N LEU A 80 -6.42 18.25 1.14
CA LEU A 80 -6.40 18.92 2.45
C LEU A 80 -5.05 19.61 2.68
N VAL A 81 -3.96 18.86 2.54
CA VAL A 81 -2.61 19.34 2.87
C VAL A 81 -2.15 20.44 1.93
N THR A 82 -2.30 20.25 0.61
CA THR A 82 -1.88 21.23 -0.40
C THR A 82 -2.75 22.49 -0.40
N THR A 83 -3.98 22.41 0.12
CA THR A 83 -4.84 23.60 0.27
C THR A 83 -4.54 24.38 1.54
N VAL A 84 -4.30 23.68 2.66
CA VAL A 84 -4.23 24.30 3.98
C VAL A 84 -2.81 24.77 4.32
N LEU A 85 -1.79 23.94 4.11
CA LEU A 85 -0.44 24.26 4.58
C LEU A 85 0.17 25.51 3.91
N PRO A 86 0.03 25.73 2.58
CA PRO A 86 0.55 26.96 1.96
C PRO A 86 -0.10 28.24 2.50
N ARG A 87 -1.39 28.18 2.87
CA ARG A 87 -2.09 29.33 3.47
C ARG A 87 -1.60 29.66 4.88
N ALA A 88 -1.00 28.70 5.56
CA ALA A 88 -0.35 28.88 6.85
C ALA A 88 1.14 29.24 6.74
N GLY A 89 1.68 29.36 5.52
CA GLY A 89 3.06 29.79 5.26
C GLY A 89 4.06 28.66 5.05
N HIS A 90 3.61 27.40 4.97
CA HIS A 90 4.48 26.25 4.66
C HIS A 90 4.75 26.15 3.16
N ASP A 91 6.01 26.04 2.75
CA ASP A 91 6.40 25.92 1.34
C ASP A 91 6.58 24.46 0.92
N LEU A 92 5.52 23.89 0.35
CA LEU A 92 5.49 22.49 -0.09
C LEU A 92 6.30 22.23 -1.37
N ALA A 93 6.89 23.24 -2.01
CA ALA A 93 7.72 23.03 -3.20
C ALA A 93 8.93 22.15 -2.86
N ARG A 94 9.31 21.24 -3.75
CA ARG A 94 10.48 20.35 -3.52
C ARG A 94 11.78 21.10 -3.23
N THR A 95 11.89 22.32 -3.73
CA THR A 95 13.08 23.15 -3.65
C THR A 95 13.12 24.09 -2.44
N ALA A 96 12.09 24.13 -1.59
CA ALA A 96 12.14 25.06 -0.46
C ALA A 96 13.20 24.66 0.56
N ALA A 97 13.76 25.65 1.24
CA ALA A 97 14.82 25.45 2.22
C ALA A 97 14.40 24.48 3.35
N PRO A 98 15.33 23.67 3.87
CA PRO A 98 15.08 22.87 5.06
C PRO A 98 14.85 23.76 6.29
N GLY A 99 14.18 23.22 7.31
CA GLY A 99 13.94 23.88 8.59
C GLY A 99 12.48 24.01 9.01
N ASP A 100 11.54 23.71 8.13
CA ASP A 100 10.12 23.56 8.48
C ASP A 100 9.75 22.07 8.60
N PRO A 101 9.55 21.55 9.83
CA PRO A 101 9.34 20.13 10.05
C PRO A 101 8.04 19.61 9.41
N VAL A 102 7.02 20.46 9.25
CA VAL A 102 5.75 20.08 8.62
C VAL A 102 5.97 19.84 7.12
N THR A 103 6.65 20.79 6.47
CA THR A 103 7.01 20.71 5.05
C THR A 103 7.93 19.53 4.78
N GLU A 104 8.94 19.29 5.63
CA GLU A 104 9.84 18.15 5.48
C GLU A 104 9.11 16.81 5.63
N CYS A 105 8.20 16.71 6.60
CA CYS A 105 7.34 15.54 6.77
C CYS A 105 6.50 15.28 5.51
N TRP A 106 5.84 16.32 4.97
CA TRP A 106 5.04 16.19 3.75
C TRP A 106 5.87 15.74 2.55
N ARG A 107 7.08 16.31 2.36
CA ARG A 107 8.00 15.87 1.30
C ARG A 107 8.45 14.43 1.48
N TRP A 108 8.70 14.00 2.71
CA TRP A 108 9.03 12.61 2.99
C TRP A 108 7.86 11.66 2.68
N LEU A 109 6.62 12.09 2.96
CA LEU A 109 5.42 11.30 2.67
C LEU A 109 5.15 11.17 1.17
N THR A 110 5.51 12.18 0.39
CA THR A 110 5.22 12.29 -1.06
C THR A 110 6.41 11.96 -1.96
N ARG A 111 7.61 11.75 -1.42
CA ARG A 111 8.77 11.35 -2.23
C ARG A 111 8.59 9.94 -2.78
N THR A 112 9.03 9.75 -4.01
CA THR A 112 9.25 8.42 -4.58
C THR A 112 10.61 7.89 -4.17
N TRP A 113 10.76 6.58 -4.23
CA TRP A 113 11.97 5.89 -3.82
C TRP A 113 12.59 5.19 -5.01
N ASP A 114 13.90 5.37 -5.20
CA ASP A 114 14.63 4.67 -6.25
C ASP A 114 14.56 3.15 -6.00
N PRO A 115 13.98 2.36 -6.92
CA PRO A 115 13.87 0.90 -6.80
C PRO A 115 15.22 0.18 -6.93
N ASN A 116 16.29 0.89 -7.29
CA ASN A 116 17.65 0.38 -7.32
C ASN A 116 18.48 0.86 -6.12
N ALA A 117 17.98 1.83 -5.34
CA ALA A 117 18.64 2.25 -4.11
C ALA A 117 18.74 1.08 -3.12
N PRO A 118 19.86 0.94 -2.41
CA PRO A 118 20.11 -0.22 -1.57
C PRO A 118 19.17 -0.22 -0.36
N VAL A 119 18.65 -1.40 -0.01
CA VAL A 119 17.78 -1.60 1.17
C VAL A 119 18.63 -1.95 2.40
N LYS A 120 18.19 -1.53 3.60
CA LYS A 120 18.93 -1.78 4.86
C LYS A 120 19.28 -3.26 5.08
N SER A 121 18.40 -4.20 4.69
CA SER A 121 18.64 -5.64 4.82
C SER A 121 19.82 -6.15 3.97
N ALA A 122 20.11 -5.51 2.84
CA ALA A 122 21.28 -5.83 2.01
C ALA A 122 22.61 -5.47 2.72
N PHE A 123 22.58 -4.48 3.62
CA PHE A 123 23.73 -4.13 4.47
C PHE A 123 23.88 -5.04 5.70
N VAL A 124 22.87 -5.83 6.05
CA VAL A 124 22.86 -6.74 7.22
C VAL A 124 23.26 -8.18 6.84
N GLN A 125 23.54 -8.48 5.55
CA GLN A 125 24.32 -9.67 5.20
C GLN A 125 25.84 -9.41 5.21
N PRO A 126 26.48 -9.46 6.39
CA PRO A 126 27.84 -9.97 6.46
C PRO A 126 27.96 -11.03 7.57
N VAL A 127 27.39 -12.22 7.34
CA VAL A 127 27.71 -13.40 8.19
C VAL A 127 28.49 -14.47 7.41
N LEU A 128 28.63 -14.34 6.09
CA LEU A 128 29.50 -15.22 5.28
C LEU A 128 30.62 -14.50 4.52
N SER A 129 30.68 -13.17 4.56
CA SER A 129 31.78 -12.37 4.00
C SER A 129 32.69 -11.87 5.12
N HIS A 130 33.84 -12.53 5.31
CA HIS A 130 34.91 -12.07 6.19
C HIS A 130 35.76 -10.97 5.53
N SER A 131 35.14 -9.86 5.12
CA SER A 131 35.92 -8.68 4.75
C SER A 131 35.13 -7.38 4.91
N SER A 132 35.73 -6.45 5.64
CA SER A 132 35.52 -4.99 5.54
C SER A 132 34.27 -4.42 6.22
N ARG A 133 34.34 -4.27 7.55
CA ARG A 133 33.84 -3.05 8.19
C ARG A 133 34.63 -1.86 7.65
N ASP A 134 33.95 -0.75 7.43
CA ASP A 134 34.50 0.59 7.12
C ASP A 134 34.85 0.91 5.65
N GLY A 135 33.91 0.62 4.73
CA GLY A 135 33.89 1.21 3.39
C GLY A 135 32.74 2.19 3.22
N TRP A 136 32.79 3.37 3.86
CA TRP A 136 31.90 4.48 3.47
C TRP A 136 32.35 4.96 2.08
N VAL A 137 31.57 4.63 1.05
CA VAL A 137 31.80 5.12 -0.32
C VAL A 137 31.19 6.53 -0.41
N PRO A 138 31.98 7.59 -0.66
CA PRO A 138 31.51 8.97 -0.62
C PRO A 138 30.40 9.35 -1.63
N ASP A 139 30.01 8.42 -2.52
CA ASP A 139 28.99 8.63 -3.56
C ASP A 139 27.98 7.47 -3.63
N ALA A 140 27.83 6.68 -2.55
CA ALA A 140 26.80 5.65 -2.53
C ALA A 140 25.40 6.31 -2.58
N PRO A 141 24.48 5.83 -3.43
CA PRO A 141 23.11 6.33 -3.46
C PRO A 141 22.47 6.23 -2.08
N GLU A 142 21.67 7.23 -1.70
CA GLU A 142 20.98 7.21 -0.41
C GLU A 142 20.20 5.89 -0.24
N PRO A 143 20.31 5.23 0.94
CA PRO A 143 19.59 4.00 1.16
C PRO A 143 18.09 4.23 1.07
N ARG A 144 17.37 3.26 0.49
CA ARG A 144 15.92 3.33 0.37
C ARG A 144 15.30 3.48 1.76
N TRP A 145 14.18 4.19 1.80
CA TRP A 145 13.41 4.43 3.03
C TRP A 145 14.17 5.25 4.07
N GLY A 146 15.19 6.01 3.67
CA GLY A 146 16.05 6.77 4.59
C GLY A 146 16.85 5.84 5.49
N GLY A 147 17.13 4.60 5.05
CA GLY A 147 17.80 3.57 5.85
C GLY A 147 16.92 2.88 6.88
N MET A 148 15.60 3.06 6.83
CA MET A 148 14.64 2.29 7.63
C MET A 148 14.39 0.89 7.03
N SER A 149 14.00 -0.06 7.88
CA SER A 149 13.43 -1.32 7.41
C SER A 149 12.03 -1.07 6.86
N ARG A 150 11.58 -1.92 5.94
CA ARG A 150 10.19 -1.94 5.49
C ARG A 150 9.65 -3.34 5.64
N GLY A 151 8.45 -3.46 6.20
CA GLY A 151 7.76 -4.72 6.33
C GLY A 151 7.04 -5.06 5.03
N ILE A 152 5.81 -4.57 4.91
CA ILE A 152 4.91 -4.90 3.81
C ILE A 152 5.24 -3.99 2.61
N GLY A 153 5.45 -4.57 1.42
CA GLY A 153 5.70 -3.81 0.19
C GLY A 153 7.15 -3.34 -0.02
N ASN A 154 8.14 -4.08 0.47
CA ASN A 154 9.58 -3.81 0.28
C ASN A 154 10.03 -3.57 -1.19
N GLY A 155 9.25 -3.95 -2.20
CA GLY A 155 9.54 -3.66 -3.60
C GLY A 155 9.05 -2.29 -4.09
N LEU A 156 8.07 -1.66 -3.42
CA LEU A 156 7.32 -0.55 -4.00
C LEU A 156 8.13 0.76 -4.01
N PRO A 157 8.32 1.41 -5.18
CA PRO A 157 8.92 2.75 -5.27
C PRO A 157 7.94 3.87 -4.83
N ASP A 158 6.67 3.51 -4.61
CA ASP A 158 5.59 4.46 -4.36
C ASP A 158 5.78 5.23 -3.04
N PRO A 159 5.32 6.50 -2.99
CA PRO A 159 5.34 7.32 -1.79
C PRO A 159 4.55 6.71 -0.64
N ALA A 160 4.94 7.10 0.58
CA ALA A 160 4.28 6.65 1.79
C ALA A 160 2.80 7.03 1.83
N LEU A 161 2.46 8.19 1.26
CA LEU A 161 1.08 8.64 1.12
C LEU A 161 0.20 7.61 0.43
N GLU A 162 0.60 7.06 -0.72
CA GLU A 162 -0.28 6.13 -1.45
C GLU A 162 -0.32 4.72 -0.86
N VAL A 163 0.81 4.26 -0.31
CA VAL A 163 0.91 2.92 0.26
C VAL A 163 0.25 2.84 1.63
N CYS A 164 0.48 3.84 2.47
CA CYS A 164 0.15 3.76 3.89
C CYS A 164 -1.13 4.50 4.28
N THR A 165 -1.83 5.21 3.38
CA THR A 165 -3.08 5.91 3.75
C THR A 165 -4.13 4.96 4.34
N HIS A 166 -4.36 3.80 3.72
CA HIS A 166 -5.30 2.81 4.27
C HIS A 166 -4.82 2.23 5.63
N TRP A 167 -3.52 2.03 5.82
CA TRP A 167 -2.99 1.56 7.11
C TRP A 167 -3.07 2.64 8.20
N ALA A 168 -2.83 3.90 7.85
CA ALA A 168 -3.04 5.05 8.73
C ALA A 168 -4.53 5.19 9.10
N ALA A 169 -5.45 4.93 8.17
CA ALA A 169 -6.88 4.85 8.46
C ALA A 169 -7.16 3.74 9.48
N GLY A 170 -6.55 2.55 9.34
CA GLY A 170 -6.65 1.46 10.31
C GLY A 170 -6.17 1.83 11.72
N VAL A 171 -5.10 2.65 11.84
CA VAL A 171 -4.65 3.21 13.13
C VAL A 171 -5.75 4.06 13.77
N VAL A 172 -6.37 4.95 12.99
CA VAL A 172 -7.45 5.83 13.49
C VAL A 172 -8.72 5.04 13.81
N GLN A 173 -9.09 4.07 12.98
CA GLN A 173 -10.22 3.17 13.24
C GLN A 173 -10.05 2.43 14.56
N ARG A 174 -8.84 1.90 14.84
CA ARG A 174 -8.56 1.22 16.11
C ARG A 174 -8.81 2.14 17.31
N GLN A 175 -8.39 3.39 17.24
CA GLN A 175 -8.65 4.36 18.30
C GLN A 175 -10.15 4.62 18.46
N MET A 176 -10.87 4.81 17.34
CA MET A 176 -12.32 5.01 17.34
C MET A 176 -13.10 3.82 17.90
N ILE A 177 -12.65 2.58 17.64
CA ILE A 177 -13.22 1.35 18.20
C ILE A 177 -12.99 1.30 19.71
N THR A 178 -11.77 1.58 20.17
CA THR A 178 -11.43 1.62 21.60
C THR A 178 -12.30 2.64 22.33
N ASP A 179 -12.41 3.86 21.81
CA ASP A 179 -13.19 4.96 22.42
C ASP A 179 -14.68 4.59 22.54
N ARG A 180 -15.19 3.80 21.60
CA ARG A 180 -16.60 3.36 21.55
C ARG A 180 -16.85 1.98 22.16
N GLN A 181 -15.82 1.32 22.70
CA GLN A 181 -15.90 -0.05 23.20
C GLN A 181 -16.44 -1.06 22.18
N GLY A 182 -16.12 -0.86 20.90
CA GLY A 182 -16.49 -1.76 19.80
C GLY A 182 -15.60 -3.01 19.72
N HIS A 183 -15.77 -3.79 18.65
CA HIS A 183 -14.96 -4.97 18.37
C HIS A 183 -13.84 -4.67 17.37
N HIS A 184 -12.62 -5.08 17.69
CA HIS A 184 -11.45 -4.97 16.81
C HIS A 184 -11.41 -6.12 15.81
N THR A 185 -10.66 -5.95 14.72
CA THR A 185 -10.30 -7.06 13.82
C THR A 185 -9.68 -8.21 14.61
N HIS A 186 -10.13 -9.42 14.31
CA HIS A 186 -9.84 -10.68 15.00
C HIS A 186 -10.45 -10.82 16.41
N ASP A 187 -11.28 -9.88 16.88
CA ASP A 187 -12.07 -10.13 18.07
C ASP A 187 -13.09 -11.23 17.79
N ARG A 188 -13.30 -12.06 18.82
CA ARG A 188 -14.32 -13.11 18.82
C ARG A 188 -15.67 -12.51 19.20
N LEU A 189 -16.70 -12.84 18.44
CA LEU A 189 -18.07 -12.41 18.72
C LEU A 189 -19.09 -13.53 18.55
N LYS A 190 -20.28 -13.27 19.06
CA LYS A 190 -21.47 -14.08 18.85
C LYS A 190 -22.58 -13.18 18.31
N VAL A 191 -23.26 -13.64 17.28
CA VAL A 191 -24.41 -12.95 16.70
C VAL A 191 -25.63 -13.15 17.60
N THR A 192 -26.32 -12.07 17.96
CA THR A 192 -27.42 -12.05 18.94
C THR A 192 -28.80 -11.97 18.29
N ALA A 193 -28.90 -11.52 17.04
CA ALA A 193 -30.14 -11.36 16.30
C ALA A 193 -29.95 -11.62 14.79
N GLY A 194 -31.04 -11.61 14.01
CA GLY A 194 -31.00 -11.83 12.57
C GLY A 194 -30.88 -13.30 12.15
N ALA A 195 -30.55 -13.53 10.86
CA ALA A 195 -30.51 -14.87 10.27
C ALA A 195 -29.40 -15.76 10.88
N PHE A 196 -28.36 -15.15 11.43
CA PHE A 196 -27.21 -15.84 12.00
C PHE A 196 -27.23 -15.86 13.54
N ALA A 197 -28.35 -15.52 14.18
CA ALA A 197 -28.46 -15.52 15.64
C ALA A 197 -27.95 -16.84 16.26
N GLY A 198 -27.06 -16.74 17.24
CA GLY A 198 -26.41 -17.86 17.91
C GLY A 198 -25.08 -18.30 17.30
N HIS A 199 -24.77 -17.93 16.05
CA HIS A 199 -23.49 -18.23 15.41
C HIS A 199 -22.37 -17.42 16.05
N ARG A 200 -21.15 -17.97 15.98
CA ARG A 200 -19.93 -17.35 16.47
C ARG A 200 -18.99 -17.11 15.30
N GLY A 201 -18.10 -16.14 15.45
CA GLY A 201 -17.14 -15.80 14.41
C GLY A 201 -16.07 -14.83 14.88
N TYR A 202 -15.24 -14.42 13.94
CA TYR A 202 -14.21 -13.40 14.14
C TYR A 202 -14.48 -12.19 13.27
N VAL A 203 -14.27 -10.99 13.82
CA VAL A 203 -14.31 -9.76 13.03
C VAL A 203 -13.17 -9.79 12.01
N ARG A 204 -13.51 -9.61 10.73
CA ARG A 204 -12.56 -9.43 9.63
C ARG A 204 -12.36 -7.96 9.32
N ASP A 205 -13.44 -7.20 9.32
CA ASP A 205 -13.44 -5.77 9.01
C ASP A 205 -14.56 -5.06 9.78
N VAL A 206 -14.47 -3.73 9.87
CA VAL A 206 -15.39 -2.88 10.60
C VAL A 206 -16.02 -1.86 9.64
N GLY A 207 -17.34 -1.89 9.54
CA GLY A 207 -18.12 -1.00 8.69
C GLY A 207 -18.31 0.37 9.34
N TRP A 208 -18.08 1.43 8.56
CA TRP A 208 -18.25 2.82 8.98
C TRP A 208 -19.12 3.60 7.98
N TYR A 209 -19.89 4.55 8.48
CA TYR A 209 -20.66 5.48 7.65
C TYR A 209 -19.87 6.76 7.42
N PHE A 210 -19.56 7.07 6.17
CA PHE A 210 -18.86 8.30 5.78
C PHE A 210 -19.88 9.36 5.36
N ASP A 211 -19.94 10.48 6.08
CA ASP A 211 -20.78 11.63 5.76
C ASP A 211 -19.95 12.70 5.04
N ASP A 212 -20.11 12.80 3.72
CA ASP A 212 -19.42 13.81 2.89
C ASP A 212 -19.91 15.25 3.16
N LYS A 213 -21.09 15.44 3.77
CA LYS A 213 -21.62 16.78 4.07
C LYS A 213 -20.96 17.36 5.32
N THR A 214 -20.76 16.54 6.34
CA THR A 214 -20.09 16.97 7.58
C THR A 214 -18.59 16.67 7.57
N GLU A 215 -18.10 15.93 6.58
CA GLU A 215 -16.73 15.45 6.48
C GLU A 215 -16.29 14.63 7.72
N THR A 216 -17.19 13.77 8.19
CA THR A 216 -16.97 12.96 9.40
C THR A 216 -17.37 11.52 9.17
N VAL A 217 -16.92 10.64 10.08
CA VAL A 217 -17.27 9.22 10.09
C VAL A 217 -18.08 8.85 11.33
N ASP A 218 -19.16 8.11 11.14
CA ASP A 218 -19.98 7.52 12.21
C ASP A 218 -19.90 5.98 12.20
N GLY A 219 -20.19 5.36 13.34
CA GLY A 219 -20.15 3.90 13.52
C GLY A 219 -19.41 3.45 14.79
N PRO A 220 -19.02 2.16 14.88
CA PRO A 220 -19.16 1.15 13.82
C PRO A 220 -20.64 0.89 13.48
N ALA A 221 -20.97 0.86 12.19
CA ALA A 221 -22.32 0.56 11.71
C ALA A 221 -22.58 -0.96 11.66
N GLY A 222 -21.53 -1.73 11.40
CA GLY A 222 -21.56 -3.18 11.33
C GLY A 222 -20.15 -3.77 11.29
N TYR A 223 -20.09 -5.08 11.17
CA TYR A 223 -18.87 -5.86 11.13
C TYR A 223 -18.95 -6.87 9.98
N VAL A 224 -17.84 -7.05 9.27
CA VAL A 224 -17.65 -8.20 8.40
C VAL A 224 -17.18 -9.34 9.28
N VAL A 225 -17.95 -10.42 9.41
CA VAL A 225 -17.72 -11.51 10.35
C VAL A 225 -17.45 -12.82 9.61
N ASP A 226 -16.31 -13.42 9.89
CA ASP A 226 -15.98 -14.79 9.51
C ASP A 226 -16.62 -15.76 10.52
N LEU A 227 -17.83 -16.22 10.21
CA LEU A 227 -18.62 -17.13 11.06
C LEU A 227 -18.10 -18.57 10.97
N ASP A 228 -18.10 -19.30 12.09
CA ASP A 228 -17.50 -20.65 12.18
C ASP A 228 -18.17 -21.66 11.25
N ASP A 229 -19.50 -21.69 11.26
CA ASP A 229 -20.32 -22.70 10.59
C ASP A 229 -20.92 -22.22 9.24
N VAL A 230 -20.52 -21.02 8.78
CA VAL A 230 -21.00 -20.42 7.53
C VAL A 230 -19.83 -20.24 6.57
N GLU A 231 -20.03 -20.50 5.28
CA GLU A 231 -19.00 -20.29 4.28
C GLU A 231 -18.87 -18.79 3.93
N GLY A 232 -17.64 -18.29 3.83
CA GLY A 232 -17.39 -16.87 3.58
C GLY A 232 -17.46 -15.99 4.84
N ALA A 233 -17.59 -14.69 4.61
CA ALA A 233 -17.76 -13.67 5.63
C ALA A 233 -19.06 -12.89 5.38
N GLU A 234 -19.74 -12.53 6.46
CA GLU A 234 -21.08 -11.94 6.45
C GLU A 234 -21.07 -10.54 7.06
N ASP A 235 -21.89 -9.64 6.50
CA ASP A 235 -22.13 -8.32 7.08
C ASP A 235 -23.14 -8.43 8.22
N ILE A 236 -22.74 -8.09 9.43
CA ILE A 236 -23.58 -8.15 10.64
C ILE A 236 -23.66 -6.77 11.27
N ASP A 237 -24.88 -6.29 11.53
CA ASP A 237 -25.10 -4.98 12.17
C ASP A 237 -24.45 -4.93 13.56
N ALA A 238 -23.95 -3.75 13.94
CA ALA A 238 -23.16 -3.60 15.16
C ALA A 238 -23.96 -3.87 16.45
N ASP A 239 -25.29 -3.71 16.41
CA ASP A 239 -26.20 -4.00 17.52
C ASP A 239 -26.60 -5.49 17.60
N GLN A 240 -26.20 -6.31 16.62
CA GLN A 240 -26.48 -7.74 16.55
C GLN A 240 -25.30 -8.60 16.99
N VAL A 241 -24.29 -8.04 17.65
CA VAL A 241 -23.12 -8.80 18.12
C VAL A 241 -22.82 -8.56 19.59
N GLU A 242 -22.31 -9.59 20.25
CA GLU A 242 -21.77 -9.51 21.61
C GLU A 242 -20.36 -10.10 21.67
N ARG A 243 -19.52 -9.59 22.57
CA ARG A 243 -18.18 -10.15 22.81
C ARG A 243 -18.30 -11.60 23.24
N CYS A 244 -17.53 -12.48 22.61
CA CYS A 244 -17.44 -13.87 23.01
C CYS A 244 -16.09 -14.13 23.69
N ALA A 245 -16.11 -14.70 24.91
CA ALA A 245 -14.89 -15.10 25.61
C ALA A 245 -14.36 -16.46 25.15
N ASP A 246 -15.09 -17.15 24.28
CA ASP A 246 -14.72 -18.45 23.75
C ASP A 246 -13.64 -18.31 22.68
N LEU A 247 -12.39 -18.54 23.10
CA LEU A 247 -11.22 -18.54 22.23
C LEU A 247 -11.02 -19.88 21.51
N SER A 248 -12.02 -20.79 21.54
CA SER A 248 -11.94 -22.01 20.74
C SER A 248 -11.76 -21.65 19.27
N TRP A 249 -10.84 -22.36 18.63
CA TRP A 249 -10.73 -22.32 17.18
C TRP A 249 -12.08 -22.71 16.57
N PRO A 250 -12.50 -22.06 15.46
CA PRO A 250 -13.76 -22.34 14.79
C PRO A 250 -13.99 -23.84 14.67
N HIS A 251 -15.16 -24.32 15.09
CA HIS A 251 -15.58 -25.64 14.64
C HIS A 251 -15.86 -25.51 13.15
N ARG A 252 -15.04 -26.14 12.33
CA ARG A 252 -15.20 -26.14 10.89
C ARG A 252 -15.86 -27.46 10.51
N PRO A 253 -17.06 -27.46 9.93
CA PRO A 253 -17.70 -28.67 9.48
C PRO A 253 -16.87 -29.32 8.36
N GLN A 254 -16.76 -30.64 8.41
CA GLN A 254 -16.01 -31.42 7.43
C GLN A 254 -16.56 -31.17 6.01
N GLY A 255 -15.71 -30.72 5.09
CA GLY A 255 -16.08 -30.40 3.71
C GLY A 255 -16.36 -28.91 3.41
N THR A 256 -16.16 -28.01 4.39
CA THR A 256 -16.20 -26.55 4.15
C THR A 256 -14.84 -26.04 3.65
N LEU A 257 -14.86 -24.94 2.89
CA LEU A 257 -13.67 -24.17 2.42
C LEU A 257 -12.68 -23.83 3.55
N LYS A 258 -13.14 -23.85 4.81
CA LYS A 258 -12.37 -23.46 5.98
C LYS A 258 -11.52 -24.62 6.53
N ASP A 259 -11.87 -25.88 6.29
CA ASP A 259 -11.29 -27.05 7.01
C ASP A 259 -10.11 -27.73 6.31
N GLY A 260 -9.78 -27.25 5.13
CA GLY A 260 -8.70 -27.74 4.30
C GLY A 260 -8.18 -26.62 3.44
N PRO A 261 -7.13 -26.87 2.65
CA PRO A 261 -6.81 -25.91 1.63
C PRO A 261 -8.05 -25.77 0.71
N PRO A 262 -8.24 -24.59 0.08
CA PRO A 262 -9.45 -24.31 -0.68
C PRO A 262 -9.84 -25.49 -1.59
N PRO A 263 -11.11 -25.93 -1.73
CA PRO A 263 -11.54 -26.68 -2.91
C PRO A 263 -10.88 -26.08 -4.16
N GLY A 264 -10.14 -26.91 -4.91
CA GLY A 264 -9.22 -26.40 -5.94
C GLY A 264 -7.73 -26.54 -5.61
N TRP A 265 -7.34 -26.63 -4.35
CA TRP A 265 -5.92 -26.62 -3.98
C TRP A 265 -5.18 -27.91 -4.34
N ASN A 266 -5.90 -29.03 -4.22
CA ASN A 266 -5.44 -30.31 -4.74
C ASN A 266 -5.88 -30.52 -6.18
N ASP A 267 -6.66 -29.59 -6.76
CA ASP A 267 -6.93 -29.65 -8.18
C ASP A 267 -5.58 -29.41 -8.87
N PRO A 268 -5.31 -30.12 -9.97
CA PRO A 268 -4.14 -29.80 -10.77
C PRO A 268 -4.20 -28.31 -11.10
N LEU A 269 -3.07 -27.62 -10.89
CA LEU A 269 -2.92 -26.25 -11.36
C LEU A 269 -3.46 -26.17 -12.79
N PRO A 270 -4.22 -25.12 -13.14
CA PRO A 270 -4.66 -24.96 -14.51
C PRO A 270 -3.44 -25.13 -15.41
N PRO A 271 -3.58 -25.85 -16.54
CA PRO A 271 -2.45 -26.10 -17.42
C PRO A 271 -1.76 -24.76 -17.70
N ALA A 272 -0.42 -24.76 -17.64
CA ALA A 272 0.34 -23.57 -17.96
C ALA A 272 -0.10 -23.06 -19.34
N LYS A 273 -0.26 -21.74 -19.46
CA LYS A 273 -0.64 -21.12 -20.73
C LYS A 273 0.34 -21.57 -21.80
N THR A 274 -0.16 -21.85 -22.98
CA THR A 274 0.71 -21.98 -24.14
C THR A 274 1.37 -20.63 -24.45
N CYS A 275 2.52 -20.64 -25.11
CA CYS A 275 3.17 -19.41 -25.57
C CYS A 275 2.25 -18.55 -26.45
N GLU A 276 1.36 -19.19 -27.22
CA GLU A 276 0.35 -18.51 -28.03
C GLU A 276 -0.72 -17.80 -27.17
N GLU A 277 -1.24 -18.48 -26.13
CA GLU A 277 -2.24 -17.90 -25.23
C GLU A 277 -1.67 -16.74 -24.41
N ASP A 278 -0.44 -16.89 -23.91
CA ASP A 278 0.26 -15.83 -23.19
C ASP A 278 0.46 -14.58 -24.07
N LEU A 279 1.01 -14.75 -25.27
CA LEU A 279 1.19 -13.63 -26.20
C LEU A 279 -0.15 -13.01 -26.61
N ARG A 280 -1.21 -13.81 -26.79
CA ARG A 280 -2.55 -13.30 -27.11
C ARG A 280 -3.05 -12.38 -26.00
N GLU A 281 -2.92 -12.77 -24.74
CA GLU A 281 -3.31 -11.93 -23.60
C GLU A 281 -2.50 -10.63 -23.54
N LEU A 282 -1.18 -10.69 -23.80
CA LEU A 282 -0.35 -9.49 -23.89
C LEU A 282 -0.83 -8.53 -24.98
N LEU A 283 -1.16 -9.06 -26.16
CA LEU A 283 -1.64 -8.27 -27.28
C LEU A 283 -3.05 -7.70 -27.02
N ASP A 284 -3.93 -8.47 -26.40
CA ASP A 284 -5.31 -8.05 -26.11
C ASP A 284 -5.36 -6.89 -25.12
N ARG A 285 -4.43 -6.84 -24.15
CA ARG A 285 -4.35 -5.74 -23.16
C ARG A 285 -3.44 -4.59 -23.58
N ALA A 286 -2.54 -4.80 -24.54
CA ALA A 286 -1.62 -3.77 -25.00
C ALA A 286 -2.34 -2.65 -25.74
N SER A 287 -1.92 -1.41 -25.50
CA SER A 287 -2.34 -0.23 -26.26
C SER A 287 -1.64 -0.13 -27.62
N THR A 288 -0.57 -0.91 -27.83
CA THR A 288 0.25 -0.92 -29.06
C THR A 288 0.55 -2.35 -29.55
N PRO A 289 -0.47 -3.21 -29.75
CA PRO A 289 -0.26 -4.60 -30.13
C PRO A 289 0.41 -4.76 -31.50
N GLU A 290 0.24 -3.77 -32.39
CA GLU A 290 0.82 -3.74 -33.74
C GLU A 290 2.36 -3.70 -33.75
N VAL A 291 3.00 -3.33 -32.63
CA VAL A 291 4.46 -3.37 -32.47
C VAL A 291 5.02 -4.79 -32.63
N VAL A 292 4.23 -5.82 -32.28
CA VAL A 292 4.64 -7.22 -32.43
C VAL A 292 4.29 -7.71 -33.85
N PRO A 293 5.27 -7.89 -34.75
CA PRO A 293 5.00 -8.25 -36.14
C PRO A 293 4.46 -9.69 -36.24
N GLU A 294 3.65 -9.93 -37.26
CA GLU A 294 3.02 -11.24 -37.52
C GLU A 294 4.01 -12.40 -37.58
N GLN A 295 5.22 -12.16 -38.10
CA GLN A 295 6.28 -13.18 -38.11
C GLN A 295 6.70 -13.60 -36.69
N LEU A 296 6.83 -12.64 -35.78
CA LEU A 296 7.17 -12.90 -34.38
C LEU A 296 6.03 -13.62 -33.67
N ARG A 297 4.77 -13.23 -33.93
CA ARG A 297 3.58 -13.91 -33.39
C ARG A 297 3.57 -15.40 -33.73
N ARG A 298 3.85 -15.75 -35.00
CA ARG A 298 3.93 -17.15 -35.45
C ARG A 298 5.11 -17.90 -34.82
N ALA A 299 6.25 -17.23 -34.63
CA ALA A 299 7.41 -17.84 -33.98
C ALA A 299 7.10 -18.16 -32.51
N VAL A 300 6.49 -17.22 -31.78
CA VAL A 300 6.08 -17.40 -30.38
C VAL A 300 5.00 -18.48 -30.23
N ALA A 301 4.02 -18.54 -31.13
CA ALA A 301 3.02 -19.61 -31.11
C ALA A 301 3.62 -21.02 -31.24
N SER A 302 4.82 -21.12 -31.83
CA SER A 302 5.58 -22.36 -31.97
C SER A 302 6.68 -22.55 -30.91
N ALA A 303 6.82 -21.62 -29.96
CA ALA A 303 7.87 -21.65 -28.94
C ALA A 303 7.67 -22.80 -27.95
N HIS A 304 8.78 -23.30 -27.42
CA HIS A 304 8.82 -24.41 -26.47
C HIS A 304 8.32 -24.01 -25.07
N SER A 305 8.76 -22.84 -24.59
CA SER A 305 8.40 -22.29 -23.28
C SER A 305 8.41 -20.77 -23.32
N HIS A 306 7.80 -20.16 -22.29
CA HIS A 306 7.82 -18.73 -22.06
C HIS A 306 8.19 -18.46 -20.60
N HIS A 307 8.73 -17.27 -20.36
CA HIS A 307 9.25 -16.84 -19.07
C HIS A 307 8.98 -15.34 -18.87
N HIS A 308 8.81 -14.94 -17.61
CA HIS A 308 8.55 -13.56 -17.22
C HIS A 308 9.59 -13.10 -16.20
N LEU A 309 10.15 -11.92 -16.42
CA LEU A 309 11.11 -11.28 -15.52
C LEU A 309 10.72 -9.82 -15.31
N GLU A 310 10.64 -9.36 -14.07
CA GLU A 310 10.48 -7.93 -13.77
C GLU A 310 11.86 -7.26 -13.82
N LEU A 311 12.02 -6.28 -14.73
CA LEU A 311 13.31 -5.61 -14.96
C LEU A 311 13.42 -4.26 -14.25
N ASP A 312 12.33 -3.51 -14.18
CA ASP A 312 12.32 -2.15 -13.63
C ASP A 312 10.97 -1.83 -12.99
N TRP A 313 10.98 -1.01 -11.94
CA TRP A 313 9.77 -0.53 -11.29
C TRP A 313 10.00 0.84 -10.66
N GLN A 314 9.64 1.92 -11.34
CA GLN A 314 9.89 3.28 -10.88
C GLN A 314 8.59 4.07 -10.75
N ALA A 315 8.65 5.20 -10.02
CA ALA A 315 7.55 6.13 -9.89
C ALA A 315 8.04 7.57 -10.12
N SER A 316 7.31 8.33 -10.95
CA SER A 316 7.48 9.78 -11.04
C SER A 316 6.74 10.45 -9.88
N PRO A 317 7.31 11.50 -9.31
CA PRO A 317 6.67 12.21 -8.22
C PRO A 317 5.71 13.30 -8.78
N ASP A 318 4.79 13.82 -7.94
CA ASP A 318 3.74 14.81 -8.28
C ASP A 318 4.25 16.06 -9.06
N PRO A 319 3.49 16.77 -9.95
CA PRO A 319 2.07 16.64 -10.31
C PRO A 319 1.76 15.65 -11.45
N GLN A 320 2.78 15.16 -12.17
CA GLN A 320 2.63 14.25 -13.32
C GLN A 320 2.95 12.83 -12.88
N ARG A 321 2.21 12.34 -11.89
CA ARG A 321 2.51 11.07 -11.22
C ARG A 321 2.14 9.87 -12.09
N PHE A 322 3.09 8.96 -12.24
CA PHE A 322 2.95 7.65 -12.87
C PHE A 322 3.91 6.69 -12.19
N THR A 323 3.45 5.49 -11.88
CA THR A 323 4.29 4.34 -11.57
C THR A 323 4.40 3.53 -12.85
N TRP A 324 5.61 3.17 -13.26
CA TRP A 324 5.80 2.23 -14.37
C TRP A 324 6.56 1.01 -13.91
N ARG A 325 6.23 -0.11 -14.54
CA ARG A 325 6.90 -1.39 -14.38
C ARG A 325 7.26 -1.94 -15.74
N VAL A 326 8.47 -2.43 -15.88
CA VAL A 326 8.93 -3.15 -17.08
C VAL A 326 8.93 -4.64 -16.79
N LEU A 327 8.12 -5.37 -17.55
CA LEU A 327 8.10 -6.83 -17.58
C LEU A 327 8.77 -7.30 -18.87
N HIS A 328 9.71 -8.22 -18.75
CA HIS A 328 10.36 -8.89 -19.86
C HIS A 328 9.76 -10.28 -20.04
N HIS A 329 9.15 -10.48 -21.20
CA HIS A 329 8.57 -11.72 -21.66
C HIS A 329 9.52 -12.31 -22.68
N TRP A 330 10.10 -13.46 -22.39
CA TRP A 330 10.97 -14.14 -23.35
C TRP A 330 10.50 -15.55 -23.66
N TYR A 331 10.50 -15.87 -24.94
CA TYR A 331 9.95 -17.09 -25.51
C TYR A 331 11.08 -17.93 -26.08
N GLN A 332 11.26 -19.13 -25.55
CA GLN A 332 12.31 -20.04 -25.99
C GLN A 332 11.85 -20.75 -27.27
N LEU A 333 12.48 -20.46 -28.40
CA LEU A 333 12.03 -20.96 -29.71
C LEU A 333 12.43 -22.42 -29.96
N THR A 334 13.39 -22.93 -29.20
CA THR A 334 13.89 -24.31 -29.28
C THR A 334 13.96 -24.92 -27.88
N GLU A 335 14.32 -26.20 -27.78
CA GLU A 335 14.51 -26.89 -26.49
C GLU A 335 15.79 -26.43 -25.75
N HIS A 336 16.74 -25.81 -26.45
CA HIS A 336 18.04 -25.43 -25.89
C HIS A 336 18.10 -23.93 -25.57
N TYR A 337 18.73 -23.58 -24.46
CA TYR A 337 18.89 -22.20 -24.03
C TYR A 337 20.05 -21.58 -24.82
N ALA A 338 19.74 -20.70 -25.76
CA ALA A 338 20.70 -19.86 -26.46
C ALA A 338 20.07 -18.49 -26.76
N ASP A 339 20.86 -17.42 -26.62
CA ASP A 339 20.37 -16.03 -26.78
C ASP A 339 19.88 -15.74 -28.22
N ASP A 340 20.39 -16.44 -29.23
CA ASP A 340 19.93 -16.35 -30.62
C ASP A 340 18.70 -17.21 -30.93
N GLN A 341 18.21 -17.96 -29.93
CA GLN A 341 17.06 -18.87 -30.04
C GLN A 341 15.93 -18.47 -29.10
N ARG A 342 15.83 -17.17 -28.80
CA ARG A 342 14.69 -16.60 -28.07
C ARG A 342 14.03 -15.45 -28.82
N ALA A 343 12.77 -15.24 -28.52
CA ALA A 343 12.03 -14.05 -28.89
C ALA A 343 11.77 -13.22 -27.63
N ASP A 344 12.15 -11.96 -27.66
CA ASP A 344 11.98 -11.03 -26.54
C ASP A 344 10.83 -10.06 -26.82
N VAL A 345 9.97 -9.87 -25.84
CA VAL A 345 8.91 -8.86 -25.81
C VAL A 345 8.98 -8.17 -24.45
N TYR A 346 9.03 -6.86 -24.46
CA TYR A 346 9.01 -6.06 -23.25
C TYR A 346 7.65 -5.38 -23.12
N GLU A 347 7.13 -5.37 -21.90
CA GLU A 347 5.87 -4.74 -21.55
C GLU A 347 6.13 -3.64 -20.52
N VAL A 348 5.77 -2.41 -20.88
CA VAL A 348 5.77 -1.27 -19.97
C VAL A 348 4.34 -1.08 -19.46
N VAL A 349 4.14 -1.41 -18.20
CA VAL A 349 2.88 -1.23 -17.47
C VAL A 349 2.93 0.13 -16.78
N VAL A 350 2.05 1.05 -17.16
CA VAL A 350 1.99 2.40 -16.60
C VAL A 350 0.71 2.61 -15.82
N THR A 351 0.86 3.00 -14.57
CA THR A 351 -0.21 3.20 -13.60
C THR A 351 -0.15 4.65 -13.12
N ARG A 352 -1.15 5.48 -13.45
CA ARG A 352 -1.15 6.90 -13.03
C ARG A 352 -1.20 7.09 -11.51
N ARG A 353 -1.95 6.25 -10.79
CA ARG A 353 -1.99 6.18 -9.32
C ARG A 353 -2.09 4.72 -8.91
N LEU A 354 -1.47 4.33 -7.80
CA LEU A 354 -1.41 2.94 -7.36
C LEU A 354 -2.79 2.25 -7.33
N HIS A 355 -3.85 3.02 -7.03
CA HIS A 355 -5.23 2.54 -6.92
C HIS A 355 -6.07 2.69 -8.20
N ASN A 356 -5.49 3.13 -9.31
CA ASN A 356 -6.22 3.19 -10.58
C ASN A 356 -6.55 1.78 -11.07
N ALA A 357 -7.83 1.54 -11.37
CA ALA A 357 -8.36 0.22 -11.68
C ALA A 357 -7.77 -0.44 -12.93
N GLU A 358 -7.26 0.36 -13.89
CA GLU A 358 -6.77 -0.14 -15.17
C GLU A 358 -5.42 0.52 -15.51
N PRO A 359 -4.29 -0.21 -15.39
CA PRO A 359 -3.02 0.24 -15.93
C PRO A 359 -3.05 0.24 -17.45
N THR A 360 -2.26 1.12 -18.07
CA THR A 360 -2.04 1.11 -19.52
C THR A 360 -0.81 0.28 -19.83
N HIS A 361 -0.93 -0.65 -20.78
CA HIS A 361 0.13 -1.57 -21.18
C HIS A 361 0.69 -1.17 -22.55
N HIS A 362 2.01 -1.07 -22.67
CA HIS A 362 2.69 -0.78 -23.93
C HIS A 362 3.75 -1.84 -24.21
N LEU A 363 3.97 -2.16 -25.48
CA LEU A 363 4.94 -3.17 -25.88
C LEU A 363 6.15 -2.57 -26.59
N ALA A 364 7.31 -3.17 -26.37
CA ALA A 364 8.56 -2.93 -27.09
C ALA A 364 9.22 -4.27 -27.45
N LEU A 365 10.06 -4.28 -28.49
CA LEU A 365 10.78 -5.48 -28.94
C LEU A 365 12.27 -5.45 -28.57
N SER A 366 12.74 -4.33 -28.01
CA SER A 366 14.13 -4.13 -27.61
C SER A 366 14.19 -3.40 -26.28
N GLU A 367 15.15 -3.77 -25.43
CA GLU A 367 15.45 -3.07 -24.19
C GLU A 367 15.85 -1.61 -24.46
N ASP A 368 16.54 -1.35 -25.57
CA ASP A 368 17.00 -0.01 -25.97
C ASP A 368 15.84 0.97 -26.24
N ASP A 369 14.66 0.45 -26.58
CA ASP A 369 13.46 1.26 -26.87
C ASP A 369 12.73 1.69 -25.58
N LEU A 370 13.01 1.04 -24.44
CA LEU A 370 12.29 1.25 -23.18
C LEU A 370 12.38 2.69 -22.66
N PRO A 371 13.55 3.36 -22.60
CA PRO A 371 13.63 4.73 -22.10
C PRO A 371 12.76 5.69 -22.93
N GLY A 372 12.76 5.53 -24.26
CA GLY A 372 11.95 6.34 -25.16
C GLY A 372 10.44 6.06 -25.01
N LEU A 373 10.07 4.80 -24.82
CA LEU A 373 8.68 4.41 -24.59
C LEU A 373 8.15 4.94 -23.24
N ILE A 374 8.89 4.75 -22.15
CA ILE A 374 8.55 5.28 -20.82
C ILE A 374 8.38 6.79 -20.87
N ALA A 375 9.30 7.51 -21.54
CA ALA A 375 9.21 8.96 -21.67
C ALA A 375 7.92 9.41 -22.39
N ARG A 376 7.50 8.73 -23.47
CA ARG A 376 6.23 9.04 -24.15
C ARG A 376 5.02 8.79 -23.25
N CYS A 377 4.98 7.64 -22.58
CA CYS A 377 3.85 7.27 -21.73
C CYS A 377 3.69 8.19 -20.51
N THR A 378 4.79 8.70 -19.97
CA THR A 378 4.78 9.57 -18.78
C THR A 378 4.63 11.06 -19.10
N THR A 379 4.93 11.51 -20.33
CA THR A 379 4.79 12.92 -20.73
C THR A 379 3.52 13.22 -21.55
N GLY A 380 2.80 12.19 -21.99
CA GLY A 380 1.55 12.33 -22.76
C GLY A 380 1.76 12.83 -24.19
N ALA A 381 2.95 12.60 -24.77
CA ALA A 381 3.33 12.99 -26.12
C ALA A 381 3.08 11.89 -27.15
#